data_AF-A0A534WLP3-F1
#
_entry.id   AF-A0A534WLP3-F1
#
_cell.length_a   1.000
_cell.length_b   1.000
_cell.length_c   1.000
_cell.angle_alpha   90.00
_cell.angle_beta   90.00
_cell.angle_gamma   90.00
#
_symmetry.space_group_name_H-M   'P 1'
#
loop_
_entity.id
_entity.type
_entity.pdbx_description
1 polymer ?
#
loop_
_entity_poly.entity_id
_entity_poly.type
_entity_poly.pdbx_seq_one_letter_code
_entity_poly.pdbx_strand_id
1 'polypeptide(L)'
;MVCLGVLASCASYRALPLDTPPPGPSPLALRYEQKRLHLFASTREDAQIEAVFASDATIAAVVSRPREGVFVSTDGGSDWTFAQIDDRFHDVMLAGELIVGRGAAQLHCSKDGGKSWRAWGPIPIDTAAVAGGAIHAAAGGHLYVSQDCAQTWKTLTPQIPGAWRARSIAVDRQSLYLSVRATRETAPLTTLLDGSSDGAQAALSFVDDRDSRRPAGGDVWVSHDGGALWQRTSLVLDAWLAALDGQIWAVAADPMIEGAALVRRSPLLAAALDGQLRGARVDANALRASFAFPGRDKLLRAIAAPVFRSVDEGMTWVRMDEAPIGLRIALERQRAAQPAIERTPETPRRPDRGGGRAGGGGPPGGEGGRGGRRGGRRGAPSGQPPQQVQQPQQVQRGPRTVSSETFFTLLDPLRLLARFNSGRALTGVAGDKVLYAYAPAEQFWTSLVDAMVAESDAEGEIALSPGTHGLENAPDGAFELMFSTDGGATWNELPPPAFDVLIRQRSILPYPVGIAAAAQQEIVLFGGIDRTGQSWRDAWRWAQ
;
A
#
# COMPACT_ATOMS: atom_id res chain seq x y z
N MET A 1 -6.79 -6.29 -56.87
CA MET A 1 -6.62 -5.68 -55.53
C MET A 1 -7.83 -6.08 -54.69
N VAL A 2 -7.75 -7.23 -54.00
CA VAL A 2 -8.79 -7.70 -53.09
C VAL A 2 -8.36 -7.35 -51.68
N CYS A 3 -9.28 -6.79 -50.91
CA CYS A 3 -9.08 -6.23 -49.58
C CYS A 3 -8.41 -7.23 -48.61
N LEU A 4 -7.15 -6.97 -48.23
CA LEU A 4 -6.61 -7.36 -46.94
C LEU A 4 -7.23 -6.44 -45.86
N GLY A 5 -8.49 -6.69 -45.55
CA GLY A 5 -9.25 -5.95 -44.54
C GLY A 5 -9.22 -6.67 -43.19
N VAL A 6 -8.39 -6.17 -42.27
CA VAL A 6 -8.57 -6.20 -40.81
C VAL A 6 -9.10 -7.52 -40.22
N LEU A 7 -8.23 -8.53 -40.07
CA LEU A 7 -8.40 -9.54 -39.03
C LEU A 7 -7.87 -8.96 -37.71
N ALA A 8 -8.66 -8.11 -37.06
CA ALA A 8 -8.43 -7.83 -35.64
C ALA A 8 -8.65 -9.16 -34.91
N SER A 9 -7.55 -9.83 -34.54
CA SER A 9 -7.57 -11.14 -33.92
C SER A 9 -8.14 -11.03 -32.49
N CYS A 10 -9.45 -11.16 -32.35
CA CYS A 10 -10.08 -11.38 -31.07
C CYS A 10 -9.64 -12.75 -30.56
N ALA A 11 -8.69 -12.77 -29.63
CA ALA A 11 -8.41 -13.97 -28.86
C ALA A 11 -9.46 -14.08 -27.76
N SER A 12 -10.14 -15.22 -27.66
CA SER A 12 -10.97 -15.53 -26.48
C SER A 12 -10.19 -16.39 -25.50
N TYR A 13 -10.49 -16.22 -24.22
CA TYR A 13 -9.84 -16.90 -23.12
C TYR A 13 -10.89 -17.63 -22.30
N ARG A 14 -10.61 -18.89 -21.98
CA ARG A 14 -11.47 -19.70 -21.12
C ARG A 14 -10.60 -20.30 -20.02
N ALA A 15 -10.94 -20.04 -18.77
CA ALA A 15 -10.31 -20.73 -17.64
C ALA A 15 -10.57 -22.24 -17.73
N LEU A 16 -9.56 -23.03 -17.41
CA LEU A 16 -9.64 -24.49 -17.35
C LEU A 16 -9.64 -24.94 -15.89
N PRO A 17 -10.30 -26.07 -15.56
CA PRO A 17 -10.23 -26.64 -14.22
C PRO A 17 -8.79 -26.86 -13.76
N LEU A 18 -8.57 -26.69 -12.46
CA LEU A 18 -7.30 -27.04 -11.84
C LEU A 18 -7.30 -28.52 -11.48
N ASP A 19 -6.12 -29.12 -11.51
CA ASP A 19 -5.95 -30.44 -10.93
C ASP A 19 -6.17 -30.36 -9.41
N THR A 20 -6.66 -31.44 -8.81
CA THR A 20 -6.80 -31.53 -7.36
C THR A 20 -5.42 -31.33 -6.71
N PRO A 21 -5.26 -30.38 -5.78
CA PRO A 21 -3.97 -30.16 -5.13
C PRO A 21 -3.53 -31.40 -4.33
N PRO A 22 -2.24 -31.74 -4.34
CA PRO A 22 -1.71 -32.68 -3.36
C PRO A 22 -1.78 -32.08 -1.94
N PRO A 23 -1.79 -32.90 -0.87
CA PRO A 23 -1.72 -32.41 0.51
C PRO A 23 -0.50 -31.51 0.73
N GLY A 24 -0.69 -30.38 1.41
CA GLY A 24 0.36 -29.39 1.69
C GLY A 24 0.53 -28.31 0.61
N PRO A 25 1.66 -27.58 0.62
CA PRO A 25 1.91 -26.48 -0.32
C PRO A 25 2.09 -26.99 -1.76
N SER A 26 1.34 -26.41 -2.69
CA SER A 26 1.51 -26.64 -4.14
C SER A 26 1.34 -25.34 -4.94
N PRO A 27 1.96 -25.19 -6.12
CA PRO A 27 1.73 -24.02 -6.97
C PRO A 27 0.26 -23.90 -7.41
N LEU A 28 -0.27 -22.68 -7.41
CA LEU A 28 -1.57 -22.32 -8.01
C LEU A 28 -1.35 -21.98 -9.48
N ALA A 29 -1.28 -23.00 -10.32
CA ALA A 29 -1.09 -22.84 -11.76
C ALA A 29 -2.43 -22.56 -12.46
N LEU A 30 -2.88 -21.29 -12.51
CA LEU A 30 -4.09 -20.92 -13.24
C LEU A 30 -3.94 -21.22 -14.74
N ARG A 31 -4.81 -22.11 -15.24
CA ARG A 31 -4.77 -22.62 -16.61
C ARG A 31 -5.84 -21.95 -17.46
N TYR A 32 -5.52 -21.68 -18.73
CA TYR A 32 -6.50 -21.15 -19.66
C TYR A 32 -6.30 -21.66 -21.09
N GLU A 33 -7.41 -21.80 -21.81
CA GLU A 33 -7.44 -22.02 -23.24
C GLU A 33 -7.49 -20.66 -23.95
N GLN A 34 -6.52 -20.38 -24.82
CA GLN A 34 -6.52 -19.24 -25.72
C GLN A 34 -6.99 -19.71 -27.10
N LYS A 35 -8.13 -19.18 -27.60
CA LYS A 35 -8.57 -19.40 -28.98
C LYS A 35 -8.23 -18.19 -29.84
N ARG A 36 -7.46 -18.40 -30.92
CA ARG A 36 -7.15 -17.37 -31.92
C ARG A 36 -7.91 -17.66 -33.21
N LEU A 37 -8.56 -16.62 -33.75
CA LEU A 37 -9.31 -16.69 -35.01
C LEU A 37 -10.38 -17.81 -35.02
N HIS A 38 -10.84 -18.26 -33.85
CA HIS A 38 -11.72 -19.42 -33.66
C HIS A 38 -11.19 -20.77 -34.20
N LEU A 39 -9.96 -20.83 -34.70
CA LEU A 39 -9.40 -22.01 -35.38
C LEU A 39 -8.29 -22.69 -34.57
N PHE A 40 -7.56 -21.92 -33.76
CA PHE A 40 -6.40 -22.42 -33.03
C PHE A 40 -6.63 -22.27 -31.53
N ALA A 41 -6.79 -23.38 -30.83
CA ALA A 41 -6.83 -23.44 -29.37
C ALA A 41 -5.45 -23.86 -28.85
N SER A 42 -4.93 -23.13 -27.87
CA SER A 42 -3.72 -23.50 -27.12
C SER A 42 -3.98 -23.37 -25.64
N THR A 43 -3.63 -24.40 -24.87
CA THR A 43 -3.65 -24.38 -23.41
C THR A 43 -2.38 -23.72 -22.89
N ARG A 44 -2.52 -22.85 -21.88
CA ARG A 44 -1.40 -22.21 -21.20
C ARG A 44 -1.59 -22.19 -19.69
N GLU A 45 -0.47 -22.06 -19.00
CA GLU A 45 -0.34 -22.04 -17.53
C GLU A 45 0.58 -20.89 -17.10
N ASP A 46 0.71 -19.85 -17.94
CA ASP A 46 1.58 -18.68 -17.76
C ASP A 46 0.83 -17.46 -17.22
N ALA A 47 -0.31 -17.68 -16.55
CA ALA A 47 -1.09 -16.65 -15.89
C ALA A 47 -0.25 -15.96 -14.81
N GLN A 48 -0.19 -14.64 -14.86
CA GLN A 48 0.60 -13.85 -13.92
C GLN A 48 -0.35 -13.20 -12.90
N ILE A 49 -0.35 -13.73 -11.67
CA ILE A 49 -1.19 -13.24 -10.58
C ILE A 49 -0.54 -12.02 -9.92
N GLU A 50 -1.30 -10.93 -9.86
CA GLU A 50 -0.90 -9.64 -9.30
C GLU A 50 -1.43 -9.42 -7.89
N ALA A 51 -2.62 -9.95 -7.58
CA ALA A 51 -3.23 -9.90 -6.27
C ALA A 51 -4.25 -11.03 -6.14
N VAL A 52 -4.49 -11.48 -4.91
CA VAL A 52 -5.52 -12.47 -4.60
C VAL A 52 -6.37 -11.94 -3.47
N PHE A 53 -7.68 -12.11 -3.58
CA PHE A 53 -8.69 -11.74 -2.61
C PHE A 53 -9.56 -12.98 -2.36
N ALA A 54 -9.96 -13.20 -1.12
CA ALA A 54 -10.81 -14.32 -0.79
C ALA A 54 -11.79 -14.00 0.34
N SER A 55 -12.90 -14.73 0.31
CA SER A 55 -13.88 -14.91 1.38
C SER A 55 -14.13 -16.41 1.57
N ASP A 56 -15.12 -16.79 2.37
CA ASP A 56 -15.43 -18.20 2.70
C ASP A 56 -15.33 -19.17 1.51
N ALA A 57 -16.00 -18.92 0.38
CA ALA A 57 -15.98 -19.81 -0.78
C ALA A 57 -15.46 -19.15 -2.06
N THR A 58 -15.36 -17.82 -2.09
CA THR A 58 -15.04 -17.07 -3.29
C THR A 58 -13.59 -16.62 -3.26
N ILE A 59 -12.86 -16.88 -4.33
CA ILE A 59 -11.50 -16.42 -4.55
C ILE A 59 -11.48 -15.59 -5.84
N ALA A 60 -10.87 -14.41 -5.80
CA ALA A 60 -10.61 -13.57 -6.96
C ALA A 60 -9.10 -13.35 -7.10
N ALA A 61 -8.53 -13.78 -8.22
CA ALA A 61 -7.14 -13.54 -8.58
C ALA A 61 -7.08 -12.50 -9.72
N VAL A 62 -6.55 -11.32 -9.41
CA VAL A 62 -6.29 -10.27 -10.40
C VAL A 62 -5.02 -10.64 -11.16
N VAL A 63 -5.07 -10.62 -12.48
CA VAL A 63 -3.98 -11.09 -13.35
C VAL A 63 -3.56 -10.04 -14.37
N SER A 64 -2.29 -10.07 -14.78
CA SER A 64 -1.73 -9.27 -15.88
C SER A 64 -1.48 -10.09 -17.15
N ARG A 65 -1.51 -11.43 -17.05
CA ARG A 65 -1.42 -12.37 -18.17
C ARG A 65 -2.53 -13.43 -18.06
N PRO A 66 -3.21 -13.84 -19.15
CA PRO A 66 -2.94 -13.53 -20.57
C PRO A 66 -3.19 -12.09 -21.01
N ARG A 67 -4.06 -11.41 -20.27
CA ARG A 67 -4.44 -10.01 -20.37
C ARG A 67 -4.80 -9.53 -18.98
N GLU A 68 -4.93 -8.21 -18.83
CA GLU A 68 -5.51 -7.63 -17.61
C GLU A 68 -6.93 -8.16 -17.42
N GLY A 69 -7.20 -8.67 -16.23
CA GLY A 69 -8.47 -9.32 -15.92
C GLY A 69 -8.48 -9.96 -14.56
N VAL A 70 -9.48 -10.80 -14.35
CA VAL A 70 -9.73 -11.47 -13.08
C VAL A 70 -10.14 -12.91 -13.32
N PHE A 71 -9.49 -13.82 -12.58
CA PHE A 71 -9.95 -15.17 -12.40
C PHE A 71 -10.80 -15.23 -11.14
N VAL A 72 -11.98 -15.86 -11.21
CA VAL A 72 -12.87 -16.03 -10.06
C VAL A 72 -13.23 -17.49 -9.89
N SER A 73 -13.10 -17.98 -8.66
CA SER A 73 -13.68 -19.24 -8.20
C SER A 73 -14.72 -18.95 -7.13
N THR A 74 -15.84 -19.68 -7.14
CA THR A 74 -16.90 -19.61 -6.11
C THR A 74 -17.02 -20.91 -5.31
N ASP A 75 -16.08 -21.83 -5.49
CA ASP A 75 -16.08 -23.18 -4.94
C ASP A 75 -14.72 -23.53 -4.30
N GLY A 76 -14.10 -22.54 -3.67
CA GLY A 76 -12.86 -22.72 -2.93
C GLY A 76 -11.66 -23.08 -3.83
N GLY A 77 -11.67 -22.66 -5.10
CA GLY A 77 -10.57 -22.81 -6.03
C GLY A 77 -10.61 -24.07 -6.89
N SER A 78 -11.73 -24.80 -6.90
CA SER A 78 -11.90 -26.03 -7.68
C SER A 78 -12.13 -25.71 -9.15
N ASP A 79 -13.09 -24.84 -9.45
CA ASP A 79 -13.36 -24.30 -10.78
C ASP A 79 -13.12 -22.79 -10.83
N TRP A 80 -12.69 -22.31 -12.00
CA TRP A 80 -12.39 -20.91 -12.24
C TRP A 80 -13.09 -20.39 -13.48
N THR A 81 -13.48 -19.13 -13.44
CA THR A 81 -13.92 -18.33 -14.58
C THR A 81 -12.89 -17.25 -14.84
N PHE A 82 -12.79 -16.78 -16.09
CA PHE A 82 -11.92 -15.66 -16.43
C PHE A 82 -12.74 -14.59 -17.15
N ALA A 83 -12.57 -13.34 -16.74
CA ALA A 83 -13.07 -12.18 -17.44
C ALA A 83 -11.92 -11.20 -17.71
N GLN A 84 -11.82 -10.73 -18.96
CA GLN A 84 -10.98 -9.59 -19.28
C GLN A 84 -11.65 -8.33 -18.71
N ILE A 85 -10.86 -7.49 -18.05
CA ILE A 85 -11.30 -6.22 -17.48
C ILE A 85 -10.39 -5.13 -18.02
N ASP A 86 -10.97 -4.08 -18.59
CA ASP A 86 -10.23 -2.94 -19.14
C ASP A 86 -9.98 -1.84 -18.08
N ASP A 87 -9.82 -2.24 -16.82
CA ASP A 87 -9.39 -1.44 -15.66
C ASP A 87 -8.70 -2.39 -14.66
N ARG A 88 -7.57 -1.96 -14.09
CA ARG A 88 -6.82 -2.80 -13.14
C ARG A 88 -7.44 -2.66 -11.77
N PHE A 89 -7.96 -3.76 -11.22
CA PHE A 89 -8.45 -3.76 -9.85
C PHE A 89 -7.32 -3.55 -8.84
N HIS A 90 -7.53 -2.59 -7.95
CA HIS A 90 -6.69 -2.33 -6.77
C HIS A 90 -7.26 -2.98 -5.52
N ASP A 91 -8.56 -3.25 -5.51
CA ASP A 91 -9.27 -3.90 -4.42
C ASP A 91 -10.44 -4.74 -4.98
N VAL A 92 -10.78 -5.81 -4.27
CA VAL A 92 -11.94 -6.66 -4.56
C VAL A 92 -12.69 -6.94 -3.26
N MET A 93 -13.93 -6.46 -3.20
CA MET A 93 -14.85 -6.71 -2.10
C MET A 93 -15.75 -7.90 -2.44
N LEU A 94 -15.88 -8.84 -1.49
CA LEU A 94 -16.62 -10.09 -1.65
C LEU A 94 -17.74 -10.16 -0.61
N ALA A 95 -19.00 -10.30 -1.04
CA ALA A 95 -20.15 -10.39 -0.17
C ALA A 95 -21.19 -11.37 -0.71
N GLY A 96 -21.12 -12.64 -0.28
CA GLY A 96 -21.93 -13.71 -0.85
C GLY A 96 -21.61 -13.91 -2.33
N GLU A 97 -22.64 -13.89 -3.19
CA GLU A 97 -22.49 -13.98 -4.65
C GLU A 97 -22.04 -12.67 -5.31
N LEU A 98 -22.06 -11.55 -4.56
CA LEU A 98 -21.70 -10.24 -5.06
C LEU A 98 -20.19 -10.03 -4.98
N ILE A 99 -19.58 -9.75 -6.12
CA ILE A 99 -18.16 -9.44 -6.27
C ILE A 99 -18.05 -8.03 -6.81
N VAL A 100 -17.30 -7.17 -6.12
CA VAL A 100 -17.08 -5.78 -6.53
C VAL A 100 -15.60 -5.50 -6.65
N GLY A 101 -15.13 -5.31 -7.89
CA GLY A 101 -13.78 -4.87 -8.18
C GLY A 101 -13.71 -3.36 -8.25
N ARG A 102 -12.79 -2.75 -7.51
CA ARG A 102 -12.52 -1.32 -7.58
C ARG A 102 -11.27 -1.09 -8.43
N GLY A 103 -11.47 -0.50 -9.60
CA GLY A 103 -10.40 -0.04 -10.47
C GLY A 103 -9.96 1.39 -10.14
N ALA A 104 -9.16 1.97 -11.03
CA ALA A 104 -8.67 3.35 -10.84
C ALA A 104 -9.78 4.39 -11.04
N ALA A 105 -10.72 4.12 -11.96
CA ALA A 105 -11.78 5.05 -12.34
C ALA A 105 -13.19 4.50 -12.15
N GLN A 106 -13.34 3.18 -12.03
CA GLN A 106 -14.65 2.52 -12.07
C GLN A 106 -14.83 1.51 -10.93
N LEU A 107 -16.08 1.31 -10.53
CA LEU A 107 -16.49 0.11 -9.82
C LEU A 107 -17.02 -0.90 -10.82
N HIS A 108 -16.55 -2.13 -10.73
CA HIS A 108 -17.01 -3.25 -11.51
C HIS A 108 -17.74 -4.21 -10.59
N CYS A 109 -18.87 -4.73 -11.02
CA CYS A 109 -19.67 -5.65 -10.24
C CYS A 109 -20.02 -6.91 -11.02
N SER A 110 -19.98 -8.06 -10.36
CA SER A 110 -20.47 -9.35 -10.83
C SER A 110 -21.39 -10.00 -9.79
N LYS A 111 -22.43 -10.70 -10.25
CA LYS A 111 -23.33 -11.56 -9.47
C LYS A 111 -23.34 -13.01 -9.98
N ASP A 112 -22.48 -13.34 -10.94
CA ASP A 112 -22.49 -14.63 -11.66
C ASP A 112 -21.17 -15.39 -11.52
N GLY A 113 -20.46 -15.16 -10.41
CA GLY A 113 -19.15 -15.78 -10.14
C GLY A 113 -18.06 -15.28 -11.09
N GLY A 114 -18.08 -13.99 -11.44
CA GLY A 114 -17.06 -13.34 -12.26
C GLY A 114 -17.16 -13.61 -13.76
N LYS A 115 -18.23 -14.24 -14.25
CA LYS A 115 -18.43 -14.54 -15.68
C LYS A 115 -18.74 -13.28 -16.49
N SER A 116 -19.50 -12.36 -15.91
CA SER A 116 -19.78 -11.05 -16.49
C SER A 116 -19.63 -9.95 -15.44
N TRP A 117 -19.22 -8.77 -15.92
CA TRP A 117 -18.95 -7.61 -15.09
C TRP A 117 -19.64 -6.38 -15.65
N ARG A 118 -20.26 -5.60 -14.77
CA ARG A 118 -20.83 -4.29 -15.09
C ARG A 118 -19.99 -3.21 -14.44
N ALA A 119 -19.54 -2.26 -15.25
CA ALA A 119 -18.81 -1.09 -14.76
C ALA A 119 -19.76 0.08 -14.45
N TRP A 120 -19.41 0.87 -13.42
CA TRP A 120 -20.02 2.15 -13.12
C TRP A 120 -18.95 3.19 -12.78
N GLY A 121 -19.21 4.42 -13.23
CA GLY A 121 -18.33 5.58 -13.03
C GLY A 121 -17.65 6.03 -14.33
N PRO A 122 -17.57 7.35 -14.53
CA PRO A 122 -16.27 7.96 -14.78
C PRO A 122 -15.83 8.87 -13.61
N ILE A 123 -16.57 8.86 -12.50
CA ILE A 123 -16.29 9.70 -11.33
C ILE A 123 -15.34 8.94 -10.41
N PRO A 124 -14.23 9.55 -9.97
CA PRO A 124 -13.33 8.95 -9.00
C PRO A 124 -14.08 8.55 -7.72
N ILE A 125 -13.93 7.29 -7.35
CA ILE A 125 -14.54 6.74 -6.15
C ILE A 125 -13.64 7.03 -4.96
N ASP A 126 -14.15 7.78 -3.99
CA ASP A 126 -13.42 8.09 -2.77
C ASP A 126 -13.29 6.82 -1.91
N THR A 127 -14.41 6.16 -1.64
CA THR A 127 -14.49 4.90 -0.88
C THR A 127 -15.75 4.12 -1.23
N ALA A 128 -15.73 2.79 -1.00
CA ALA A 128 -16.88 1.93 -1.18
C ALA A 128 -16.92 0.84 -0.09
N ALA A 129 -18.12 0.32 0.16
CA ALA A 129 -18.36 -0.82 1.04
C ALA A 129 -19.48 -1.68 0.47
N VAL A 130 -19.44 -2.98 0.74
CA VAL A 130 -20.46 -3.95 0.30
C VAL A 130 -21.02 -4.67 1.51
N ALA A 131 -22.35 -4.66 1.65
CA ALA A 131 -23.05 -5.37 2.71
C ALA A 131 -24.50 -5.66 2.30
N GLY A 132 -25.05 -6.80 2.72
CA GLY A 132 -26.43 -7.18 2.44
C GLY A 132 -26.79 -7.23 0.94
N GLY A 133 -25.82 -7.52 0.07
CA GLY A 133 -26.00 -7.52 -1.39
C GLY A 133 -26.11 -6.13 -2.02
N ALA A 134 -25.85 -5.06 -1.26
CA ALA A 134 -25.82 -3.68 -1.73
C ALA A 134 -24.39 -3.12 -1.77
N ILE A 135 -24.15 -2.26 -2.75
CA ILE A 135 -22.90 -1.50 -2.92
C ILE A 135 -23.16 -0.07 -2.45
N HIS A 136 -22.39 0.38 -1.47
CA HIS A 136 -22.39 1.77 -1.02
C HIS A 136 -21.10 2.42 -1.52
N ALA A 137 -21.21 3.52 -2.25
CA ALA A 137 -20.07 4.21 -2.82
C ALA A 137 -20.18 5.71 -2.54
N ALA A 138 -19.10 6.30 -2.03
CA ALA A 138 -18.97 7.74 -1.98
C ALA A 138 -18.09 8.24 -3.12
N ALA A 139 -18.58 9.26 -3.83
CA ALA A 139 -17.87 9.89 -4.91
C ALA A 139 -18.29 11.35 -5.03
N GLY A 140 -17.32 12.27 -5.09
CA GLY A 140 -17.58 13.68 -5.37
C GLY A 140 -18.45 14.38 -4.32
N GLY A 141 -18.38 13.96 -3.05
CA GLY A 141 -19.21 14.52 -1.98
C GLY A 141 -20.67 14.05 -1.98
N HIS A 142 -20.96 12.96 -2.69
CA HIS A 142 -22.24 12.28 -2.67
C HIS A 142 -22.07 10.84 -2.19
N LEU A 143 -23.12 10.28 -1.61
CA LEU A 143 -23.21 8.87 -1.26
C LEU A 143 -24.24 8.21 -2.19
N TYR A 144 -23.89 7.07 -2.76
CA TYR A 144 -24.73 6.30 -3.66
C TYR A 144 -24.92 4.88 -3.12
N VAL A 145 -26.10 4.32 -3.35
CA VAL A 145 -26.39 2.90 -3.07
C VAL A 145 -26.95 2.22 -4.32
N SER A 146 -26.46 1.02 -4.60
CA SER A 146 -26.97 0.13 -5.65
C SER A 146 -27.25 -1.25 -5.08
N GLN A 147 -28.43 -1.80 -5.40
CA GLN A 147 -28.85 -3.15 -4.99
C GLN A 147 -28.82 -4.15 -6.17
N ASP A 148 -28.56 -3.65 -7.38
CA ASP A 148 -28.73 -4.36 -8.65
C ASP A 148 -27.42 -4.50 -9.41
N CYS A 149 -26.30 -4.56 -8.69
CA CYS A 149 -24.97 -4.70 -9.28
C CYS A 149 -24.62 -3.55 -10.23
N ALA A 150 -24.73 -2.33 -9.69
CA ALA A 150 -24.41 -1.08 -10.37
C ALA A 150 -25.23 -0.80 -11.64
N GLN A 151 -26.44 -1.37 -11.79
CA GLN A 151 -27.35 -0.99 -12.90
C GLN A 151 -28.00 0.35 -12.61
N THR A 152 -28.52 0.49 -11.40
CA THR A 152 -29.14 1.72 -10.92
C THR A 152 -28.52 2.14 -9.61
N TRP A 153 -28.50 3.45 -9.40
CA TRP A 153 -27.95 4.07 -8.21
C TRP A 153 -28.96 5.03 -7.63
N LYS A 154 -29.24 4.88 -6.34
CA LYS A 154 -29.97 5.85 -5.55
C LYS A 154 -28.96 6.73 -4.82
N THR A 155 -29.07 8.04 -5.02
CA THR A 155 -28.29 9.00 -4.21
C THR A 155 -28.89 9.09 -2.81
N LEU A 156 -28.03 8.95 -1.82
CA LEU A 156 -28.30 9.24 -0.42
C LEU A 156 -27.78 10.65 -0.12
N THR A 157 -28.59 11.46 0.55
CA THR A 157 -28.25 12.85 0.87
C THR A 157 -27.99 12.96 2.38
N PRO A 158 -26.78 12.62 2.84
CA PRO A 158 -26.47 12.76 4.26
C PRO A 158 -26.53 14.23 4.64
N GLN A 159 -27.15 14.53 5.79
CA GLN A 159 -27.36 15.91 6.29
C GLN A 159 -26.08 16.50 6.90
N ILE A 160 -24.96 16.30 6.23
CA ILE A 160 -23.63 16.75 6.66
C ILE A 160 -23.45 18.20 6.22
N PRO A 161 -23.18 19.14 7.15
CA PRO A 161 -23.03 20.54 6.80
C PRO A 161 -21.82 20.79 5.89
N GLY A 162 -22.02 21.60 4.84
CA GLY A 162 -20.95 22.04 3.94
C GLY A 162 -20.53 21.00 2.90
N ALA A 163 -19.46 21.32 2.16
CA ALA A 163 -18.84 20.37 1.24
C ALA A 163 -18.00 19.36 2.02
N TRP A 164 -18.15 18.08 1.70
CA TRP A 164 -17.44 17.00 2.37
C TRP A 164 -16.92 15.99 1.35
N ARG A 165 -15.91 15.21 1.75
CA ARG A 165 -15.47 14.00 1.07
C ARG A 165 -15.45 12.86 2.06
N ALA A 166 -15.88 11.68 1.61
CA ALA A 166 -15.80 10.49 2.42
C ALA A 166 -14.36 10.03 2.51
N ARG A 167 -13.88 9.74 3.72
CA ARG A 167 -12.66 8.96 3.90
C ARG A 167 -12.96 7.47 3.85
N SER A 168 -13.96 7.05 4.60
CA SER A 168 -14.24 5.63 4.85
C SER A 168 -15.74 5.43 5.02
N ILE A 169 -16.22 4.29 4.55
CA ILE A 169 -17.58 3.80 4.79
C ILE A 169 -17.44 2.43 5.45
N ALA A 170 -18.17 2.20 6.53
CA ALA A 170 -18.41 0.88 7.07
C ALA A 170 -19.91 0.62 7.12
N VAL A 171 -20.30 -0.66 7.01
CA VAL A 171 -21.69 -1.08 7.13
C VAL A 171 -21.75 -2.25 8.09
N ASP A 172 -22.59 -2.16 9.12
CA ASP A 172 -22.91 -3.26 10.04
C ASP A 172 -24.42 -3.44 10.10
N ARG A 173 -24.90 -4.65 9.80
CA ARG A 173 -26.34 -4.99 9.75
C ARG A 173 -27.12 -4.02 8.84
N GLN A 174 -27.82 -3.05 9.42
CA GLN A 174 -28.59 -2.01 8.73
C GLN A 174 -28.01 -0.60 8.92
N SER A 175 -26.95 -0.48 9.71
CA SER A 175 -26.31 0.77 10.05
C SER A 175 -25.19 1.09 9.07
N LEU A 176 -25.17 2.35 8.62
CA LEU A 176 -24.12 2.91 7.78
C LEU A 176 -23.30 3.90 8.58
N TYR A 177 -21.99 3.77 8.49
CA TYR A 177 -21.04 4.66 9.14
C TYR A 177 -20.23 5.36 8.05
N LEU A 178 -20.15 6.68 8.16
CA LEU A 178 -19.45 7.52 7.20
C LEU A 178 -18.48 8.42 7.96
N SER A 179 -17.20 8.25 7.67
CA SER A 179 -16.16 9.17 8.11
C SER A 179 -15.95 10.22 7.03
N VAL A 180 -16.07 11.50 7.39
CA VAL A 180 -15.84 12.63 6.49
C VAL A 180 -14.58 13.40 6.86
N ARG A 181 -13.83 13.80 5.84
CA ARG A 181 -12.61 14.58 5.99
C ARG A 181 -12.94 16.07 6.01
N ALA A 182 -12.35 16.80 6.96
CA ALA A 182 -12.31 18.26 6.89
C ALA A 182 -11.19 18.72 5.93
N THR A 183 -11.50 19.66 5.04
CA THR A 183 -10.47 20.36 4.25
C THR A 183 -9.79 21.39 5.16
N ARG A 184 -8.69 21.01 5.81
CA ARG A 184 -7.85 21.94 6.58
C ARG A 184 -6.41 21.84 6.13
N GLU A 185 -5.72 22.99 6.11
CA GLU A 185 -4.27 23.01 6.03
C GLU A 185 -3.71 22.44 7.33
N THR A 186 -2.94 21.36 7.22
CA THR A 186 -2.20 20.80 8.35
C THR A 186 -0.84 21.48 8.43
N ALA A 187 -0.40 21.84 9.64
CA ALA A 187 0.98 22.28 9.85
C ALA A 187 1.97 21.22 9.34
N PRO A 188 3.21 21.58 8.97
CA PRO A 188 4.22 20.61 8.58
C PRO A 188 4.42 19.57 9.67
N LEU A 189 4.43 18.27 9.32
CA LEU A 189 4.57 17.20 10.31
C LEU A 189 5.89 17.27 11.10
N THR A 190 6.92 17.91 10.54
CA THR A 190 8.19 18.15 11.25
C THR A 190 8.01 18.96 12.54
N THR A 191 6.93 19.74 12.66
CA THR A 191 6.59 20.46 13.90
C THR A 191 6.20 19.54 15.07
N LEU A 192 5.93 18.25 14.80
CA LEU A 192 5.74 17.23 15.85
C LEU A 192 7.04 16.88 16.56
N LEU A 193 8.18 17.07 15.91
CA LEU A 193 9.49 16.71 16.46
C LEU A 193 9.93 17.71 17.53
N ASP A 194 9.60 18.98 17.36
CA ASP A 194 9.97 20.07 18.26
C ASP A 194 8.79 20.70 19.01
N GLY A 195 7.56 20.30 18.70
CA GLY A 195 6.34 20.84 19.31
C GLY A 195 6.11 22.33 19.00
N SER A 196 6.67 22.84 17.90
CA SER A 196 6.65 24.28 17.57
C SER A 196 5.31 24.80 17.07
N SER A 197 4.35 23.92 16.79
CA SER A 197 3.01 24.25 16.30
C SER A 197 1.94 23.92 17.35
N ASP A 198 0.95 24.80 17.52
CA ASP A 198 -0.25 24.52 18.31
C ASP A 198 -0.96 23.23 17.87
N GLY A 199 -0.98 22.96 16.55
CA GLY A 199 -1.55 21.73 16.00
C GLY A 199 -0.76 20.48 16.38
N ALA A 200 0.58 20.58 16.40
CA ALA A 200 1.45 19.51 16.85
C ALA A 200 1.28 19.25 18.36
N GLN A 201 1.24 20.31 19.18
CA GLN A 201 1.02 20.19 20.62
C GLN A 201 -0.34 19.57 20.93
N ALA A 202 -1.40 20.00 20.22
CA ALA A 202 -2.73 19.43 20.38
C ALA A 202 -2.78 17.94 19.99
N ALA A 203 -2.13 17.55 18.89
CA ALA A 203 -2.06 16.15 18.48
C ALA A 203 -1.26 15.28 19.46
N LEU A 204 -0.13 15.78 19.96
CA LEU A 204 0.66 15.10 20.99
C LEU A 204 -0.14 14.95 22.29
N SER A 205 -0.79 16.02 22.75
CA SER A 205 -1.68 15.99 23.93
C SER A 205 -2.80 14.99 23.75
N PHE A 206 -3.42 14.90 22.58
CA PHE A 206 -4.48 13.91 22.33
C PHE A 206 -3.98 12.46 22.31
N VAL A 207 -2.76 12.23 21.84
CA VAL A 207 -2.14 10.90 21.92
C VAL A 207 -1.83 10.55 23.36
N ASP A 208 -1.39 11.51 24.17
CA ASP A 208 -1.02 11.33 25.57
C ASP A 208 -2.26 11.21 26.49
N ASP A 209 -3.27 12.06 26.28
CA ASP A 209 -4.50 12.11 27.06
C ASP A 209 -5.49 11.03 26.59
N ARG A 210 -5.99 10.24 27.55
CA ARG A 210 -7.12 9.32 27.30
C ARG A 210 -8.45 10.06 27.14
N ASP A 211 -8.47 11.38 27.37
CA ASP A 211 -9.67 12.21 27.29
C ASP A 211 -9.79 12.90 25.92
N SER A 212 -10.99 12.90 25.37
CA SER A 212 -11.30 13.10 23.94
C SER A 212 -11.41 14.57 23.50
N ARG A 213 -10.77 15.50 24.23
CA ARG A 213 -10.86 16.94 23.92
C ARG A 213 -9.94 17.30 22.74
N ARG A 214 -10.54 18.02 21.79
CA ARG A 214 -10.29 17.96 20.33
C ARG A 214 -8.96 18.59 19.86
N PRO A 215 -8.17 17.89 19.04
CA PRO A 215 -7.20 18.51 18.13
C PRO A 215 -7.75 18.76 16.72
N ALA A 216 -8.59 17.87 16.19
CA ALA A 216 -8.76 17.75 14.73
C ALA A 216 -10.21 17.95 14.24
N GLY A 217 -10.32 18.41 12.99
CA GLY A 217 -11.58 18.46 12.24
C GLY A 217 -11.81 17.16 11.46
N GLY A 218 -13.06 16.93 11.07
CA GLY A 218 -13.52 15.63 10.56
C GLY A 218 -14.55 15.07 11.53
N ASP A 219 -15.47 14.26 11.01
CA ASP A 219 -16.58 13.74 11.79
C ASP A 219 -16.94 12.33 11.32
N VAL A 220 -17.27 11.47 12.27
CA VAL A 220 -17.96 10.22 11.97
C VAL A 220 -19.46 10.43 12.15
N TRP A 221 -20.21 10.00 11.13
CA TRP A 221 -21.66 10.03 11.09
C TRP A 221 -22.21 8.61 10.98
N VAL A 222 -23.38 8.38 11.58
CA VAL A 222 -24.08 7.10 11.53
C VAL A 222 -25.50 7.29 11.03
N SER A 223 -26.01 6.32 10.28
CA SER A 223 -27.41 6.18 9.93
C SER A 223 -27.87 4.76 10.25
N HIS A 224 -28.97 4.62 10.98
CA HIS A 224 -29.55 3.33 11.37
C HIS A 224 -30.71 2.89 10.47
N ASP A 225 -31.09 3.71 9.49
CA ASP A 225 -32.29 3.54 8.66
C ASP A 225 -31.95 3.42 7.16
N GLY A 226 -30.76 2.88 6.85
CA GLY A 226 -30.32 2.71 5.46
C GLY A 226 -29.95 4.01 4.76
N GLY A 227 -29.57 5.06 5.50
CA GLY A 227 -29.06 6.32 4.98
C GLY A 227 -30.09 7.43 4.85
N ALA A 228 -31.27 7.31 5.46
CA ALA A 228 -32.31 8.34 5.40
C ALA A 228 -32.11 9.43 6.47
N LEU A 229 -31.76 9.05 7.70
CA LEU A 229 -31.42 9.95 8.79
C LEU A 229 -29.97 9.73 9.23
N TRP A 230 -29.23 10.82 9.36
CA TRP A 230 -27.82 10.81 9.75
C TRP A 230 -27.61 11.56 11.04
N GLN A 231 -26.86 10.96 11.95
CA GLN A 231 -26.50 11.53 13.23
C GLN A 231 -24.99 11.65 13.33
N ARG A 232 -24.53 12.80 13.83
CA ARG A 232 -23.12 12.99 14.16
C ARG A 232 -22.80 12.21 15.44
N THR A 233 -21.71 11.47 15.43
CA THR A 233 -21.26 10.67 16.57
C THR A 233 -20.40 11.49 17.54
N SER A 234 -20.02 10.90 18.67
CA SER A 234 -19.06 11.52 19.60
C SER A 234 -17.62 11.54 19.06
N LEU A 235 -17.31 10.81 17.99
CA LEU A 235 -15.96 10.72 17.42
C LEU A 235 -15.73 11.87 16.43
N VAL A 236 -15.08 12.92 16.93
CA VAL A 236 -14.80 14.16 16.19
C VAL A 236 -13.38 14.14 15.63
N LEU A 237 -13.14 13.21 14.70
CA LEU A 237 -11.89 13.13 13.94
C LEU A 237 -12.14 12.44 12.59
N ASP A 238 -11.22 12.65 11.64
CA ASP A 238 -11.15 11.87 10.42
C ASP A 238 -10.66 10.44 10.74
N ALA A 239 -11.45 9.42 10.39
CA ALA A 239 -11.19 8.02 10.72
C ALA A 239 -11.27 7.08 9.52
N TRP A 240 -10.52 5.98 9.61
CA TRP A 240 -10.79 4.74 8.91
C TRP A 240 -11.77 3.90 9.72
N LEU A 241 -12.85 3.42 9.11
CA LEU A 241 -13.92 2.68 9.78
C LEU A 241 -13.93 1.22 9.35
N ALA A 242 -14.22 0.30 10.27
CA ALA A 242 -14.43 -1.11 9.95
C ALA A 242 -15.51 -1.72 10.84
N ALA A 243 -16.34 -2.59 10.24
CA ALA A 243 -17.26 -3.46 10.96
C ALA A 243 -16.62 -4.84 11.08
N LEU A 244 -16.47 -5.35 12.31
CA LEU A 244 -15.81 -6.62 12.63
C LEU A 244 -16.56 -7.29 13.77
N ASP A 245 -17.00 -8.53 13.57
CA ASP A 245 -17.72 -9.32 14.59
C ASP A 245 -18.90 -8.58 15.23
N GLY A 246 -19.65 -7.83 14.42
CA GLY A 246 -20.79 -7.01 14.87
C GLY A 246 -20.40 -5.77 15.71
N GLN A 247 -19.11 -5.45 15.78
CA GLN A 247 -18.58 -4.25 16.42
C GLN A 247 -18.08 -3.26 15.37
N ILE A 248 -18.16 -1.97 15.70
CA ILE A 248 -17.61 -0.91 14.87
C ILE A 248 -16.33 -0.39 15.48
N TRP A 249 -15.32 -0.31 14.63
CA TRP A 249 -13.99 0.18 14.94
C TRP A 249 -13.67 1.41 14.11
N ALA A 250 -12.89 2.31 14.70
CA ALA A 250 -12.37 3.49 14.04
C ALA A 250 -10.88 3.62 14.35
N VAL A 251 -10.08 3.99 13.35
CA VAL A 251 -8.67 4.31 13.51
C VAL A 251 -8.42 5.70 12.98
N ALA A 252 -7.77 6.55 13.78
CA ALA A 252 -7.51 7.93 13.37
C ALA A 252 -6.74 7.96 12.05
N ALA A 253 -7.18 8.84 11.14
CA ALA A 253 -6.65 8.98 9.80
C ALA A 253 -6.04 10.36 9.54
N ASP A 254 -6.08 11.25 10.54
CA ASP A 254 -5.41 12.54 10.51
C ASP A 254 -3.88 12.32 10.55
N PRO A 255 -3.13 12.80 9.54
CA PRO A 255 -1.69 12.67 9.48
C PRO A 255 -0.94 13.21 10.71
N MET A 256 -1.44 14.27 11.34
CA MET A 256 -0.84 14.87 12.52
C MET A 256 -1.02 13.97 13.75
N ILE A 257 -2.17 13.31 13.88
CA ILE A 257 -2.44 12.35 14.96
C ILE A 257 -1.63 11.06 14.76
N GLU A 258 -1.57 10.53 13.54
CA GLU A 258 -0.73 9.36 13.23
C GLU A 258 0.76 9.66 13.47
N GLY A 259 1.22 10.84 13.05
CA GLY A 259 2.58 11.32 13.30
C GLY A 259 2.89 11.48 14.79
N ALA A 260 2.00 12.09 15.56
CA ALA A 260 2.15 12.23 17.01
C ALA A 260 2.25 10.86 17.70
N ALA A 261 1.42 9.90 17.30
CA ALA A 261 1.47 8.54 17.82
C ALA A 261 2.80 7.83 17.50
N LEU A 262 3.34 8.06 16.30
CA LEU A 262 4.65 7.55 15.91
C LEU A 262 5.79 8.20 16.69
N VAL A 263 5.78 9.52 16.88
CA VAL A 263 6.78 10.23 17.70
C VAL A 263 6.79 9.69 19.13
N ARG A 264 5.62 9.45 19.72
CA ARG A 264 5.51 8.90 21.08
C ARG A 264 5.94 7.44 21.19
N ARG A 265 5.66 6.62 20.17
CA ARG A 265 6.05 5.21 20.15
C ARG A 265 7.54 5.01 19.85
N SER A 266 8.15 5.90 19.07
CA SER A 266 9.52 5.77 18.58
C SER A 266 10.37 7.02 18.92
N PRO A 267 10.56 7.36 20.21
CA PRO A 267 11.21 8.61 20.59
C PRO A 267 12.67 8.71 20.13
N LEU A 268 13.38 7.57 20.04
CA LEU A 268 14.75 7.53 19.55
C LEU A 268 14.83 7.82 18.03
N LEU A 269 13.90 7.30 17.22
CA LEU A 269 13.80 7.67 15.80
C LEU A 269 13.40 9.13 15.62
N ALA A 270 12.47 9.62 16.45
CA ALA A 270 12.08 11.03 16.41
C ALA A 270 13.27 11.95 16.71
N ALA A 271 14.08 11.63 17.72
CA ALA A 271 15.29 12.38 18.04
C ALA A 271 16.35 12.28 16.93
N ALA A 272 16.55 11.09 16.34
CA ALA A 272 17.47 10.91 15.22
C ALA A 272 17.04 11.73 13.99
N LEU A 273 15.73 11.74 13.68
CA LEU A 273 15.17 12.51 12.58
C LEU A 273 15.28 14.02 12.82
N ASP A 274 14.96 14.51 14.01
CA ASP A 274 15.13 15.93 14.37
C ASP A 274 16.60 16.36 14.24
N GLY A 275 17.52 15.53 14.77
CA GLY A 275 18.95 15.73 14.62
C GLY A 275 19.38 15.83 13.15
N GLN A 276 18.96 14.88 12.32
CA GLN A 276 19.26 14.86 10.88
C GLN A 276 18.72 16.11 10.16
N LEU A 277 17.50 16.55 10.48
CA LEU A 277 16.91 17.76 9.89
C LEU A 277 17.67 19.03 10.30
N ARG A 278 18.34 19.03 11.45
CA ARG A 278 19.25 20.09 11.92
C ARG A 278 20.69 19.91 11.45
N GLY A 279 20.97 18.90 10.62
CA GLY A 279 22.30 18.62 10.06
C GLY A 279 23.23 17.84 10.97
N ALA A 280 22.74 17.26 12.07
CA ALA A 280 23.49 16.29 12.85
C ALA A 280 23.62 14.96 12.09
N ARG A 281 24.74 14.26 12.29
CA ARG A 281 24.88 12.88 11.84
C ARG A 281 24.04 11.95 12.73
N VAL A 282 23.48 10.91 12.13
CA VAL A 282 22.73 9.88 12.85
C VAL A 282 23.68 9.03 13.69
N ASP A 283 23.32 8.80 14.95
CA ASP A 283 24.04 7.88 15.84
C ASP A 283 23.59 6.44 15.56
N ALA A 284 24.49 5.63 15.02
CA ALA A 284 24.25 4.23 14.68
C ALA A 284 23.77 3.38 15.88
N ASN A 285 24.23 3.68 17.10
CA ASN A 285 23.83 2.93 18.29
C ASN A 285 22.41 3.29 18.73
N ALA A 286 22.09 4.59 18.75
CA ALA A 286 20.73 5.07 19.04
C ALA A 286 19.74 4.61 17.97
N LEU A 287 20.17 4.61 16.70
CA LEU A 287 19.39 4.09 15.59
C LEU A 287 19.10 2.61 15.79
N ARG A 288 20.12 1.76 16.00
CA ARG A 288 19.95 0.32 16.25
C ARG A 288 19.00 0.03 17.42
N ALA A 289 19.11 0.78 18.52
CA ALA A 289 18.24 0.63 19.69
C ALA A 289 16.75 0.87 19.37
N SER A 290 16.45 1.61 18.30
CA SER A 290 15.08 1.86 17.85
C SER A 290 14.42 0.68 17.13
N PHE A 291 15.19 -0.34 16.75
CA PHE A 291 14.72 -1.50 15.99
C PHE A 291 14.92 -2.81 16.75
N ALA A 292 14.80 -2.81 18.08
CA ALA A 292 14.68 -4.06 18.82
C ALA A 292 13.52 -4.89 18.24
N PHE A 293 13.74 -6.19 18.01
CA PHE A 293 12.69 -7.06 17.47
C PHE A 293 11.50 -7.08 18.45
N PRO A 294 10.32 -6.56 18.06
CA PRO A 294 9.22 -6.39 19.01
C PRO A 294 8.50 -7.71 19.31
N GLY A 295 8.86 -8.80 18.61
CA GLY A 295 8.13 -10.05 18.62
C GLY A 295 7.02 -10.07 17.58
N ARG A 296 6.77 -11.26 17.04
CA ARG A 296 5.79 -11.53 15.99
C ARG A 296 4.40 -10.98 16.29
N ASP A 297 3.85 -11.26 17.46
CA ASP A 297 2.47 -10.89 17.80
C ASP A 297 2.27 -9.38 17.81
N LYS A 298 3.27 -8.61 18.28
CA LYS A 298 3.24 -7.15 18.22
C LYS A 298 3.31 -6.64 16.79
N LEU A 299 4.12 -7.26 15.92
CA LEU A 299 4.18 -6.89 14.50
C LEU A 299 2.83 -7.10 13.80
N LEU A 300 2.18 -8.24 14.06
CA LEU A 300 0.89 -8.58 13.45
C LEU A 300 -0.27 -7.70 13.93
N ARG A 301 -0.17 -7.13 15.14
CA ARG A 301 -1.16 -6.23 15.73
C ARG A 301 -0.83 -4.74 15.55
N ALA A 302 0.31 -4.41 14.95
CA ALA A 302 0.80 -3.04 14.87
C ALA A 302 -0.17 -2.14 14.07
N ILE A 303 -0.78 -1.19 14.76
CA ILE A 303 -1.52 -0.07 14.15
C ILE A 303 -0.89 1.22 14.62
N ALA A 304 -0.54 2.08 13.66
CA ALA A 304 0.25 3.26 13.96
C ALA A 304 -0.53 4.30 14.78
N ALA A 305 -1.79 4.51 14.43
CA ALA A 305 -2.65 5.56 14.96
C ALA A 305 -3.57 5.06 16.09
N PRO A 306 -4.10 5.97 16.94
CA PRO A 306 -5.07 5.62 17.97
C PRO A 306 -6.31 4.89 17.41
N VAL A 307 -6.75 3.88 18.16
CA VAL A 307 -7.86 2.99 17.82
C VAL A 307 -9.02 3.24 18.78
N PHE A 308 -10.24 3.21 18.24
CA PHE A 308 -11.48 3.41 18.96
C PHE A 308 -12.46 2.29 18.62
N ARG A 309 -13.24 1.88 19.61
CA ARG A 309 -14.36 0.96 19.44
C ARG A 309 -15.64 1.64 19.88
N SER A 310 -16.70 1.49 19.10
CA SER A 310 -18.00 1.95 19.55
C SER A 310 -18.60 1.03 20.64
N VAL A 311 -19.35 1.62 21.56
CA VAL A 311 -20.03 0.89 22.65
C VAL A 311 -21.56 0.85 22.53
N ASP A 312 -22.10 1.54 21.53
CA ASP A 312 -23.54 1.79 21.35
C ASP A 312 -23.90 2.05 19.87
N GLU A 313 -23.40 1.20 18.97
CA GLU A 313 -23.72 1.24 17.54
C GLU A 313 -23.32 2.56 16.84
N GLY A 314 -22.18 3.11 17.24
CA GLY A 314 -21.50 4.25 16.63
C GLY A 314 -21.77 5.58 17.28
N MET A 315 -22.66 5.69 18.26
CA MET A 315 -22.99 6.99 18.86
C MET A 315 -21.86 7.50 19.76
N THR A 316 -21.28 6.63 20.56
CA THR A 316 -20.16 6.85 21.47
C THR A 316 -19.03 5.87 21.23
N TRP A 317 -17.82 6.32 21.57
CA TRP A 317 -16.56 5.66 21.22
C TRP A 317 -15.61 5.65 22.40
N VAL A 318 -14.94 4.52 22.60
CA VAL A 318 -13.93 4.33 23.63
C VAL A 318 -12.60 4.04 22.96
N ARG A 319 -11.55 4.74 23.40
CA ARG A 319 -10.18 4.49 22.94
C ARG A 319 -9.71 3.13 23.46
N MET A 320 -9.09 2.36 22.58
CA MET A 320 -8.60 1.01 22.85
C MET A 320 -7.07 1.02 22.85
N ASP A 321 -6.47 0.31 23.81
CA ASP A 321 -5.03 0.11 23.87
C ASP A 321 -4.57 -0.96 22.84
N GLU A 322 -5.46 -1.92 22.55
CA GLU A 322 -5.22 -3.00 21.60
C GLU A 322 -6.35 -3.11 20.58
N ALA A 323 -5.98 -3.51 19.36
CA ALA A 323 -6.91 -3.76 18.27
C ALA A 323 -6.97 -5.24 17.92
N PRO A 324 -8.13 -5.75 17.47
CA PRO A 324 -8.21 -7.07 16.87
C PRO A 324 -7.43 -7.09 15.56
N ILE A 325 -6.80 -8.22 15.25
CA ILE A 325 -5.97 -8.37 14.04
C ILE A 325 -6.79 -8.15 12.76
N GLY A 326 -8.06 -8.58 12.76
CA GLY A 326 -8.98 -8.34 11.64
C GLY A 326 -9.14 -6.86 11.27
N LEU A 327 -8.95 -5.95 12.23
CA LEU A 327 -8.96 -4.51 11.96
C LEU A 327 -7.82 -4.10 11.04
N ARG A 328 -6.63 -4.63 11.25
CA ARG A 328 -5.48 -4.34 10.38
C ARG A 328 -5.75 -4.72 8.93
N ILE A 329 -6.35 -5.90 8.71
CA ILE A 329 -6.70 -6.40 7.37
C ILE A 329 -7.67 -5.42 6.66
N ALA A 330 -8.72 -4.99 7.37
CA ALA A 330 -9.69 -4.05 6.84
C ALA A 330 -9.07 -2.69 6.50
N LEU A 331 -8.16 -2.19 7.35
CA LEU A 331 -7.47 -0.92 7.14
C LEU A 331 -6.49 -0.96 5.97
N GLU A 332 -5.71 -2.03 5.84
CA GLU A 332 -4.76 -2.21 4.75
C GLU A 332 -5.47 -2.23 3.40
N ARG A 333 -6.61 -2.93 3.30
CA ARG A 333 -7.46 -2.93 2.08
C ARG A 333 -7.94 -1.52 1.74
N GLN A 334 -8.50 -0.79 2.70
CA GLN A 334 -8.99 0.57 2.47
C GLN A 334 -7.88 1.54 2.05
N ARG A 335 -6.70 1.48 2.70
CA ARG A 335 -5.54 2.29 2.36
C ARG A 335 -4.98 1.94 0.97
N ALA A 336 -4.91 0.65 0.63
CA ALA A 336 -4.47 0.17 -0.67
C ALA A 336 -5.40 0.62 -1.81
N ALA A 337 -6.70 0.67 -1.54
CA ALA A 337 -7.74 1.09 -2.47
C ALA A 337 -7.79 2.62 -2.70
N GLN A 338 -7.15 3.42 -1.84
CA GLN A 338 -7.29 4.87 -1.89
C GLN A 338 -6.63 5.49 -3.15
N PRO A 339 -7.25 6.49 -3.81
CA PRO A 339 -6.76 7.03 -5.08
C PRO A 339 -5.34 7.59 -5.00
N ALA A 340 -4.54 7.33 -6.04
CA ALA A 340 -3.14 7.76 -6.13
C ALA A 340 -2.93 9.28 -6.13
N ILE A 341 -3.97 10.10 -6.31
CA ILE A 341 -3.90 11.57 -6.19
C ILE A 341 -3.37 11.99 -4.80
N GLU A 342 -3.50 11.13 -3.79
CA GLU A 342 -2.97 11.35 -2.44
C GLU A 342 -1.58 10.71 -2.20
N ARG A 343 -1.12 9.82 -3.09
CA ARG A 343 0.24 9.27 -3.06
C ARG A 343 1.14 10.21 -3.84
N THR A 344 1.76 11.17 -3.16
CA THR A 344 2.70 12.09 -3.80
C THR A 344 3.72 11.26 -4.61
N PRO A 345 3.84 11.45 -5.94
CA PRO A 345 4.76 10.62 -6.72
C PRO A 345 6.19 10.90 -6.25
N GLU A 346 6.83 9.89 -5.67
CA GLU A 346 8.28 9.88 -5.48
C GLU A 346 8.92 9.89 -6.86
N THR A 347 9.38 11.07 -7.28
CA THR A 347 10.27 11.14 -8.44
C THR A 347 11.61 10.57 -7.99
N PRO A 348 12.15 9.50 -8.62
CA PRO A 348 13.52 9.10 -8.36
C PRO A 348 14.41 10.23 -8.90
N ARG A 349 14.97 11.05 -8.01
CA ARG A 349 16.08 11.92 -8.38
C ARG A 349 17.25 11.00 -8.70
N ARG A 350 17.56 10.83 -9.99
CA ARG A 350 18.89 10.38 -10.41
C ARG A 350 19.93 11.25 -9.70
N PRO A 351 20.93 10.67 -9.03
CA PRO A 351 22.11 11.44 -8.72
C PRO A 351 22.80 11.77 -10.04
N ASP A 352 22.82 13.05 -10.40
CA ASP A 352 23.78 13.58 -11.37
C ASP A 352 25.18 13.28 -10.83
N ARG A 353 25.80 12.21 -11.35
CA ARG A 353 27.24 12.03 -11.27
C ARG A 353 27.90 12.99 -12.25
N GLY A 354 28.10 14.21 -11.79
CA GLY A 354 29.06 15.13 -12.39
C GLY A 354 30.49 14.71 -12.06
N GLY A 355 31.33 14.65 -13.10
CA GLY A 355 32.70 15.16 -13.03
C GLY A 355 33.82 14.17 -12.71
N GLY A 356 34.27 13.40 -13.70
CA GLY A 356 35.62 12.84 -13.74
C GLY A 356 36.30 13.21 -15.07
N ARG A 357 37.20 14.20 -15.04
CA ARG A 357 38.00 14.63 -16.20
C ARG A 357 39.49 14.38 -15.91
N ALA A 358 40.08 13.41 -16.59
CA ALA A 358 41.50 13.23 -16.94
C ALA A 358 41.58 11.89 -17.71
N GLY A 359 42.25 11.67 -18.84
CA GLY A 359 43.18 12.42 -19.67
C GLY A 359 43.13 11.77 -21.07
N GLY A 360 43.44 12.50 -22.14
CA GLY A 360 44.76 12.40 -22.76
C GLY A 360 44.75 11.46 -23.98
N GLY A 361 44.47 12.01 -25.16
CA GLY A 361 44.56 11.28 -26.44
C GLY A 361 44.39 12.24 -27.61
N GLY A 362 45.49 12.50 -28.31
CA GLY A 362 45.58 13.41 -29.46
C GLY A 362 45.00 12.88 -30.78
N PRO A 363 45.25 13.59 -31.90
CA PRO A 363 44.33 13.85 -33.04
C PRO A 363 44.56 12.84 -34.22
N PRO A 364 43.96 12.94 -35.45
CA PRO A 364 43.52 14.16 -36.15
C PRO A 364 42.34 14.07 -37.13
N GLY A 365 41.95 15.25 -37.66
CA GLY A 365 41.26 15.36 -38.94
C GLY A 365 40.30 16.53 -39.04
N GLY A 366 40.41 17.34 -40.09
CA GLY A 366 39.31 18.15 -40.58
C GLY A 366 39.65 19.61 -40.85
N GLU A 367 40.07 19.87 -42.08
CA GLU A 367 40.17 21.17 -42.72
C GLU A 367 38.89 22.01 -42.63
N GLY A 368 39.04 23.34 -42.70
CA GLY A 368 38.00 24.19 -43.26
C GLY A 368 37.93 25.60 -42.73
N GLY A 369 38.20 26.58 -43.60
CA GLY A 369 37.33 27.77 -43.65
C GLY A 369 37.90 29.11 -43.17
N ARG A 370 38.57 29.77 -44.12
CA ARG A 370 38.92 31.20 -44.19
C ARG A 370 37.83 32.22 -43.80
N GLY A 371 38.30 33.36 -43.28
CA GLY A 371 37.79 34.72 -43.56
C GLY A 371 37.16 35.42 -42.36
N GLY A 372 37.45 36.69 -42.01
CA GLY A 372 38.34 37.70 -42.54
C GLY A 372 38.16 39.04 -41.78
N ARG A 373 39.28 39.76 -41.62
CA ARG A 373 39.48 41.23 -41.66
C ARG A 373 38.70 42.25 -40.78
N ARG A 374 39.54 43.20 -40.30
CA ARG A 374 39.33 44.61 -39.83
C ARG A 374 38.82 44.74 -38.41
N GLY A 375 39.45 45.46 -37.46
CA GLY A 375 40.48 46.49 -37.50
C GLY A 375 39.91 47.81 -36.97
N GLY A 376 40.40 48.33 -35.83
CA GLY A 376 40.28 49.76 -35.49
C GLY A 376 39.99 50.16 -34.03
N ARG A 377 41.08 50.51 -33.32
CA ARG A 377 41.29 51.65 -32.39
C ARG A 377 40.38 51.95 -31.17
N ARG A 378 41.09 51.92 -30.02
CA ARG A 378 41.23 52.93 -28.94
C ARG A 378 40.04 53.28 -28.03
N GLY A 379 40.25 52.96 -26.74
CA GLY A 379 39.69 53.68 -25.60
C GLY A 379 40.09 53.00 -24.28
N ALA A 380 40.85 53.69 -23.43
CA ALA A 380 41.13 53.34 -22.03
C ALA A 380 40.96 54.65 -21.22
N PRO A 381 40.96 54.67 -19.87
CA PRO A 381 40.82 53.60 -18.87
C PRO A 381 39.78 53.95 -17.77
N SER A 382 39.41 53.00 -16.89
CA SER A 382 39.15 53.29 -15.46
C SER A 382 38.79 52.05 -14.63
N GLY A 383 39.49 51.89 -13.50
CA GLY A 383 38.95 51.39 -12.23
C GLY A 383 38.68 49.89 -12.07
N GLN A 384 39.69 49.12 -11.68
CA GLN A 384 39.48 47.86 -10.94
C GLN A 384 39.74 48.08 -9.44
N PRO A 385 38.77 47.77 -8.55
CA PRO A 385 39.06 47.49 -7.16
C PRO A 385 39.46 46.00 -6.96
N PRO A 386 40.11 45.66 -5.84
CA PRO A 386 40.81 44.38 -5.68
C PRO A 386 39.86 43.18 -5.56
N GLN A 387 40.33 42.04 -6.07
CA GLN A 387 39.71 40.72 -5.92
C GLN A 387 39.49 40.39 -4.44
N GLN A 388 38.22 40.33 -4.03
CA GLN A 388 37.83 39.65 -2.80
C GLN A 388 37.97 38.15 -3.02
N VAL A 389 38.76 37.53 -2.16
CA VAL A 389 38.82 36.08 -1.98
C VAL A 389 37.41 35.62 -1.57
N GLN A 390 36.66 35.04 -2.50
CA GLN A 390 35.39 34.39 -2.18
C GLN A 390 35.69 33.16 -1.32
N GLN A 391 35.41 33.28 -0.02
CA GLN A 391 35.21 32.11 0.84
C GLN A 391 34.14 31.22 0.19
N PRO A 392 34.27 29.88 0.26
CA PRO A 392 33.26 28.99 -0.27
C PRO A 392 31.95 29.29 0.46
N GLN A 393 30.98 29.84 -0.28
CA GLN A 393 29.61 29.98 0.18
C GLN A 393 29.14 28.59 0.60
N GLN A 394 29.05 28.37 1.91
CA GLN A 394 28.21 27.31 2.46
C GLN A 394 26.82 27.53 1.87
N VAL A 395 26.45 26.66 0.93
CA VAL A 395 25.10 26.57 0.41
C VAL A 395 24.23 26.26 1.61
N GLN A 396 23.62 27.29 2.20
CA GLN A 396 22.55 27.13 3.17
C GLN A 396 21.43 26.40 2.44
N ARG A 397 21.40 25.07 2.60
CA ARG A 397 20.30 24.24 2.12
C ARG A 397 19.06 24.75 2.84
N GLY A 398 18.12 25.32 2.09
CA GLY A 398 16.81 25.68 2.62
C GLY A 398 16.13 24.46 3.26
N PRO A 399 15.15 24.68 4.15
CA PRO A 399 14.49 23.61 4.89
C PRO A 399 13.93 22.56 3.93
N ARG A 400 14.40 21.32 4.04
CA ARG A 400 13.89 20.19 3.25
C ARG A 400 12.44 19.95 3.69
N THR A 401 11.48 20.12 2.79
CA THR A 401 10.10 19.70 3.03
C THR A 401 10.03 18.17 2.95
N VAL A 402 9.51 17.53 3.98
CA VAL A 402 9.33 16.07 4.06
C VAL A 402 7.85 15.77 3.78
N SER A 403 7.56 14.86 2.86
CA SER A 403 6.18 14.42 2.62
C SER A 403 5.64 13.64 3.82
N SER A 404 4.32 13.54 3.97
CA SER A 404 3.74 12.77 5.07
C SER A 404 4.18 11.30 5.06
N GLU A 405 4.25 10.69 3.88
CA GLU A 405 4.64 9.28 3.75
C GLU A 405 6.11 9.06 4.12
N THR A 406 7.01 9.97 3.71
CA THR A 406 8.41 9.91 4.12
C THR A 406 8.56 10.13 5.63
N PHE A 407 7.79 11.07 6.20
CA PHE A 407 7.79 11.32 7.64
C PHE A 407 7.34 10.09 8.44
N PHE A 408 6.24 9.45 8.04
CA PHE A 408 5.77 8.23 8.70
C PHE A 408 6.74 7.07 8.54
N THR A 409 7.30 6.92 7.34
CA THR A 409 8.34 5.90 7.09
C THR A 409 9.49 6.07 8.07
N LEU A 410 10.01 7.29 8.24
CA LEU A 410 11.19 7.54 9.09
C LEU A 410 10.94 7.34 10.60
N LEU A 411 9.68 7.34 11.04
CA LEU A 411 9.30 7.17 12.46
C LEU A 411 8.68 5.80 12.79
N ASP A 412 8.37 4.99 11.79
CA ASP A 412 7.81 3.66 11.94
C ASP A 412 8.88 2.61 11.61
N PRO A 413 9.44 1.90 12.61
CA PRO A 413 10.47 0.88 12.37
C PRO A 413 10.06 -0.15 11.31
N LEU A 414 8.79 -0.55 11.29
CA LEU A 414 8.27 -1.53 10.35
C LEU A 414 8.25 -0.98 8.92
N ARG A 415 7.80 0.28 8.72
CA ARG A 415 7.78 0.91 7.39
C ARG A 415 9.18 1.24 6.91
N LEU A 416 10.06 1.70 7.78
CA LEU A 416 11.45 2.01 7.43
C LEU A 416 12.18 0.77 6.96
N LEU A 417 12.09 -0.34 7.71
CA LEU A 417 12.69 -1.60 7.30
C LEU A 417 12.02 -2.17 6.05
N ALA A 418 10.69 -2.04 5.89
CA ALA A 418 10.00 -2.44 4.66
C ALA A 418 10.50 -1.64 3.45
N ARG A 419 10.68 -0.31 3.60
CA ARG A 419 11.23 0.56 2.55
C ARG A 419 12.65 0.18 2.20
N PHE A 420 13.51 0.00 3.21
CA PHE A 420 14.88 -0.48 3.04
C PHE A 420 14.90 -1.85 2.35
N ASN A 421 13.94 -2.71 2.66
CA ASN A 421 13.69 -3.99 1.98
C ASN A 421 12.94 -3.82 0.63
N SER A 422 13.30 -2.80 -0.16
CA SER A 422 12.73 -2.53 -1.48
C SER A 422 11.21 -2.29 -1.49
N GLY A 423 10.66 -1.72 -0.42
CA GLY A 423 9.22 -1.43 -0.27
C GLY A 423 8.34 -2.65 0.00
N ARG A 424 8.92 -3.78 0.43
CA ARG A 424 8.20 -5.04 0.66
C ARG A 424 7.69 -5.09 2.10
N ALA A 425 6.39 -5.29 2.27
CA ALA A 425 5.78 -5.45 3.58
C ALA A 425 6.42 -6.64 4.33
N LEU A 426 6.87 -6.40 5.57
CA LEU A 426 7.47 -7.45 6.39
C LEU A 426 6.43 -8.34 7.08
N THR A 427 5.20 -7.86 7.18
CA THR A 427 4.09 -8.65 7.70
C THR A 427 2.87 -8.53 6.82
N GLY A 428 2.00 -9.53 6.86
CA GLY A 428 0.66 -9.44 6.30
C GLY A 428 -0.25 -10.42 7.02
N VAL A 429 -1.55 -10.10 7.07
CA VAL A 429 -2.59 -11.01 7.58
C VAL A 429 -3.75 -11.02 6.59
N ALA A 430 -4.39 -12.17 6.40
CA ALA A 430 -5.65 -12.29 5.70
C ALA A 430 -6.54 -13.37 6.34
N GLY A 431 -7.76 -13.51 5.82
CA GLY A 431 -8.76 -14.43 6.34
C GLY A 431 -9.77 -13.73 7.24
N ASP A 432 -10.78 -14.51 7.65
CA ASP A 432 -11.88 -14.08 8.50
C ASP A 432 -11.98 -15.02 9.72
N LYS A 433 -12.59 -16.20 9.54
CA LYS A 433 -12.70 -17.24 10.59
C LYS A 433 -11.36 -17.86 10.98
N VAL A 434 -10.54 -18.17 9.97
CA VAL A 434 -9.15 -18.61 10.15
C VAL A 434 -8.29 -17.49 9.60
N LEU A 435 -7.42 -16.96 10.45
CA LEU A 435 -6.46 -15.95 10.07
C LEU A 435 -5.19 -16.63 9.57
N TYR A 436 -4.61 -16.09 8.52
CA TYR A 436 -3.34 -16.51 7.98
C TYR A 436 -2.43 -15.30 7.96
N ALA A 437 -1.18 -15.51 8.37
CA ALA A 437 -0.24 -14.42 8.48
C ALA A 437 1.16 -14.82 8.06
N TYR A 438 1.97 -13.80 7.84
CA TYR A 438 3.42 -13.94 7.78
C TYR A 438 4.08 -12.83 8.58
N ALA A 439 5.24 -13.13 9.14
CA ALA A 439 6.08 -12.19 9.88
C ALA A 439 7.56 -12.55 9.69
N PRO A 440 8.48 -11.59 9.83
CA PRO A 440 9.90 -11.88 9.69
C PRO A 440 10.40 -12.67 10.90
N ALA A 441 11.29 -13.61 10.67
CA ALA A 441 12.04 -14.24 11.76
C ALA A 441 12.96 -13.20 12.44
N GLU A 442 13.24 -13.36 13.73
CA GLU A 442 14.12 -12.44 14.49
C GLU A 442 15.51 -12.28 13.86
N GLN A 443 16.07 -13.38 13.34
CA GLN A 443 17.37 -13.36 12.67
C GLN A 443 17.32 -12.50 11.39
N PHE A 444 16.25 -12.62 10.60
CA PHE A 444 16.09 -11.82 9.38
C PHE A 444 15.87 -10.34 9.71
N TRP A 445 15.05 -10.04 10.71
CA TRP A 445 14.87 -8.68 11.23
C TRP A 445 16.21 -8.06 11.65
N THR A 446 17.00 -8.78 12.45
CA THR A 446 18.31 -8.31 12.94
C THR A 446 19.26 -8.04 11.78
N SER A 447 19.31 -8.94 10.79
CA SER A 447 20.13 -8.74 9.58
C SER A 447 19.72 -7.51 8.78
N LEU A 448 18.42 -7.23 8.65
CA LEU A 448 17.93 -6.03 7.97
C LEU A 448 18.32 -4.76 8.73
N VAL A 449 18.18 -4.77 10.06
CA VAL A 449 18.56 -3.65 10.92
C VAL A 449 20.05 -3.37 10.82
N ASP A 450 20.90 -4.39 10.89
CA ASP A 450 22.35 -4.20 10.81
C ASP A 450 22.78 -3.63 9.46
N ALA A 451 22.19 -4.09 8.37
CA ALA A 451 22.44 -3.54 7.03
C ALA A 451 22.00 -2.07 6.94
N MET A 452 20.78 -1.75 7.39
CA MET A 452 20.25 -0.38 7.36
C MET A 452 21.05 0.57 8.26
N VAL A 453 21.47 0.13 9.44
CA VAL A 453 22.29 0.92 10.36
C VAL A 453 23.68 1.18 9.78
N ALA A 454 24.32 0.17 9.19
CA ALA A 454 25.63 0.33 8.56
C ALA A 454 25.58 1.31 7.37
N GLU A 455 24.53 1.25 6.56
CA GLU A 455 24.32 2.21 5.46
C GLU A 455 24.04 3.61 6.00
N SER A 456 23.20 3.74 7.03
CA SER A 456 22.90 5.02 7.66
C SER A 456 24.14 5.68 8.29
N ASP A 457 25.03 4.89 8.90
CA ASP A 457 26.30 5.36 9.46
C ASP A 457 27.25 5.85 8.36
N ALA A 458 27.34 5.11 7.26
CA ALA A 458 28.16 5.47 6.11
C ALA A 458 27.69 6.78 5.45
N GLU A 459 26.37 6.96 5.29
CA GLU A 459 25.78 8.16 4.72
C GLU A 459 25.73 9.34 5.72
N GLY A 460 25.69 9.03 7.02
CA GLY A 460 25.47 10.01 8.09
C GLY A 460 24.02 10.50 8.19
N GLU A 461 23.08 9.87 7.48
CA GLU A 461 21.64 10.13 7.51
C GLU A 461 20.86 8.80 7.57
N ILE A 462 19.58 8.82 7.97
CA ILE A 462 18.76 7.60 8.00
C ILE A 462 18.60 7.10 6.57
N ALA A 463 19.09 5.89 6.29
CA ALA A 463 19.06 5.30 4.96
C ALA A 463 17.62 5.05 4.49
N LEU A 464 17.27 5.62 3.34
CA LEU A 464 15.98 5.43 2.67
C LEU A 464 16.10 4.65 1.35
N SER A 465 17.34 4.38 0.92
CA SER A 465 17.64 3.62 -0.28
C SER A 465 17.28 2.14 -0.08
N PRO A 466 16.83 1.44 -1.13
CA PRO A 466 16.71 -0.01 -1.07
C PRO A 466 18.10 -0.61 -0.80
N GLY A 467 18.23 -1.37 0.30
CA GLY A 467 19.51 -1.96 0.69
C GLY A 467 20.01 -2.95 -0.37
N THR A 468 21.23 -2.75 -0.88
CA THR A 468 21.81 -3.63 -1.91
C THR A 468 22.31 -4.96 -1.37
N HIS A 469 22.46 -5.10 -0.04
CA HIS A 469 23.19 -6.21 0.59
C HIS A 469 22.39 -7.06 1.57
N GLY A 470 21.19 -6.64 1.98
CA GLY A 470 20.42 -7.32 3.04
C GLY A 470 19.85 -8.69 2.67
N LEU A 471 19.75 -9.01 1.38
CA LEU A 471 19.09 -10.23 0.89
C LEU A 471 20.05 -11.39 0.62
N GLU A 472 21.35 -11.14 0.42
CA GLU A 472 22.32 -12.20 0.08
C GLU A 472 22.64 -13.12 1.25
N ASN A 473 22.40 -12.66 2.49
CA ASN A 473 22.65 -13.38 3.73
C ASN A 473 21.37 -13.74 4.49
N ALA A 474 20.19 -13.61 3.86
CA ALA A 474 18.94 -13.98 4.51
C ALA A 474 18.99 -15.49 4.85
N PRO A 475 18.77 -15.88 6.13
CA PRO A 475 18.76 -17.28 6.52
C PRO A 475 17.67 -18.07 5.76
N ASP A 476 17.85 -19.37 5.59
CA ASP A 476 16.76 -20.27 5.18
C ASP A 476 15.59 -20.05 6.17
N GLY A 477 14.46 -19.52 5.68
CA GLY A 477 13.32 -19.14 6.54
C GLY A 477 13.29 -17.67 6.99
N ALA A 478 13.45 -16.73 6.06
CA ALA A 478 13.34 -15.29 6.36
C ALA A 478 11.99 -14.87 6.98
N PHE A 479 10.93 -15.63 6.69
CA PHE A 479 9.58 -15.41 7.18
C PHE A 479 9.00 -16.69 7.75
N GLU A 480 8.25 -16.54 8.83
CA GLU A 480 7.34 -17.55 9.33
C GLU A 480 5.99 -17.40 8.61
N LEU A 481 5.44 -18.51 8.11
CA LEU A 481 4.05 -18.58 7.66
C LEU A 481 3.24 -19.25 8.77
N MET A 482 2.06 -18.74 9.04
CA MET A 482 1.26 -19.18 10.18
C MET A 482 -0.22 -19.04 9.94
N PHE A 483 -1.00 -19.79 10.71
CA PHE A 483 -2.46 -19.68 10.76
C PHE A 483 -2.97 -19.68 12.20
N SER A 484 -4.17 -19.15 12.39
CA SER A 484 -4.84 -19.04 13.68
C SER A 484 -6.34 -19.27 13.51
N THR A 485 -6.92 -20.09 14.38
CA THR A 485 -8.37 -20.39 14.40
C THR A 485 -9.11 -19.68 15.54
N ASP A 486 -8.41 -18.83 16.31
CA ASP A 486 -8.92 -18.17 17.52
C ASP A 486 -8.78 -16.64 17.45
N GLY A 487 -8.80 -16.08 16.24
CA GLY A 487 -8.68 -14.63 16.01
C GLY A 487 -7.27 -14.08 16.25
N GLY A 488 -6.25 -14.95 16.15
CA GLY A 488 -4.84 -14.60 16.30
C GLY A 488 -4.37 -14.55 17.75
N ALA A 489 -5.09 -15.20 18.67
CA ALA A 489 -4.63 -15.38 20.05
C ALA A 489 -3.52 -16.45 20.13
N THR A 490 -3.62 -17.50 19.31
CA THR A 490 -2.56 -18.50 19.10
C THR A 490 -2.27 -18.68 17.62
N TRP A 491 -1.02 -19.03 17.31
CA TRP A 491 -0.54 -19.22 15.93
C TRP A 491 0.12 -20.59 15.77
N ASN A 492 -0.31 -21.31 14.75
CA ASN A 492 0.27 -22.57 14.31
C ASN A 492 1.10 -22.33 13.05
N GLU A 493 2.20 -23.04 12.91
CA GLU A 493 3.09 -22.91 11.74
C GLU A 493 2.45 -23.52 10.49
N LEU A 494 2.63 -22.83 9.35
CA LEU A 494 2.40 -23.39 8.03
C LEU A 494 3.74 -23.75 7.40
N PRO A 495 3.92 -24.99 6.91
CA PRO A 495 5.17 -25.37 6.27
C PRO A 495 5.39 -24.52 5.01
N PRO A 496 6.57 -23.91 4.85
CA PRO A 496 6.86 -23.07 3.69
C PRO A 496 6.90 -23.89 2.40
N PRO A 497 6.62 -23.28 1.24
CA PRO A 497 6.79 -23.94 -0.05
C PRO A 497 8.21 -24.45 -0.28
N ALA A 498 8.31 -25.61 -0.92
CA ALA A 498 9.55 -26.05 -1.55
C ALA A 498 9.74 -25.30 -2.88
N PHE A 499 10.27 -24.09 -2.82
CA PHE A 499 10.57 -23.31 -4.02
C PHE A 499 11.55 -24.03 -4.95
N ASP A 500 11.33 -23.90 -6.26
CA ASP A 500 12.16 -24.49 -7.31
C ASP A 500 13.64 -24.11 -7.14
N VAL A 501 14.53 -25.07 -7.35
CA VAL A 501 15.99 -24.89 -7.42
C VAL A 501 16.36 -23.74 -8.37
N LEU A 502 15.61 -23.55 -9.45
CA LEU A 502 15.82 -22.45 -10.41
C LEU A 502 15.68 -21.06 -9.78
N ILE A 503 14.81 -20.89 -8.77
CA ILE A 503 14.63 -19.62 -8.04
C ILE A 503 15.89 -19.32 -7.22
N ARG A 504 16.41 -20.34 -6.52
CA ARG A 504 17.68 -20.23 -5.77
C ARG A 504 18.86 -19.94 -6.71
N GLN A 505 18.91 -20.57 -7.89
CA GLN A 505 19.95 -20.29 -8.90
C GLN A 505 19.91 -18.86 -9.43
N ARG A 506 18.72 -18.24 -9.52
CA ARG A 506 18.55 -16.82 -9.86
C ARG A 506 18.81 -15.88 -8.68
N SER A 507 19.16 -16.41 -7.52
CA SER A 507 19.37 -15.66 -6.27
C SER A 507 18.14 -14.81 -5.90
N ILE A 508 16.95 -15.34 -6.19
CA ILE A 508 15.69 -14.73 -5.77
C ILE A 508 15.40 -15.26 -4.37
N LEU A 509 15.19 -14.37 -3.40
CA LEU A 509 14.61 -14.70 -2.10
C LEU A 509 13.08 -14.54 -2.21
N PRO A 510 12.29 -15.63 -2.21
CA PRO A 510 10.85 -15.55 -2.19
C PRO A 510 10.37 -14.85 -0.93
N TYR A 511 9.44 -13.91 -1.08
CA TYR A 511 8.84 -13.20 0.03
C TYR A 511 7.33 -13.14 -0.15
N PRO A 512 6.53 -13.28 0.92
CA PRO A 512 5.10 -13.08 0.81
C PRO A 512 4.80 -11.62 0.39
N VAL A 513 4.00 -11.46 -0.67
CA VAL A 513 3.48 -10.16 -1.16
C VAL A 513 1.98 -10.00 -0.94
N GLY A 514 1.30 -11.10 -0.66
CA GLY A 514 -0.14 -11.12 -0.43
C GLY A 514 -0.55 -12.48 0.09
N ILE A 515 -1.64 -12.50 0.84
CA ILE A 515 -2.24 -13.72 1.34
C ILE A 515 -3.74 -13.58 1.26
N ALA A 516 -4.40 -14.67 0.89
CA ALA A 516 -5.84 -14.78 0.77
C ALA A 516 -6.23 -16.16 1.26
N ALA A 517 -7.37 -16.26 1.95
CA ALA A 517 -7.82 -17.52 2.50
C ALA A 517 -9.31 -17.71 2.24
N ALA A 518 -9.65 -18.89 1.72
CA ALA A 518 -11.00 -19.41 1.62
C ALA A 518 -11.10 -20.69 2.48
N ALA A 519 -12.32 -21.10 2.83
CA ALA A 519 -12.59 -22.20 3.76
C ALA A 519 -11.99 -23.56 3.34
N GLN A 520 -11.65 -23.74 2.07
CA GLN A 520 -11.12 -25.00 1.52
C GLN A 520 -9.70 -24.88 0.94
N GLN A 521 -9.21 -23.66 0.73
CA GLN A 521 -7.89 -23.40 0.14
C GLN A 521 -7.33 -22.10 0.68
N GLU A 522 -6.12 -22.18 1.20
CA GLU A 522 -5.29 -21.03 1.47
C GLU A 522 -4.49 -20.68 0.22
N ILE A 523 -4.33 -19.38 -0.09
CA ILE A 523 -3.49 -18.92 -1.19
C ILE A 523 -2.52 -17.85 -0.68
N VAL A 524 -1.22 -18.14 -0.82
CA VAL A 524 -0.15 -17.17 -0.55
C VAL A 524 0.48 -16.77 -1.87
N LEU A 525 0.52 -15.47 -2.13
CA LEU A 525 1.26 -14.90 -3.25
C LEU A 525 2.67 -14.56 -2.78
N PHE A 526 3.66 -15.17 -3.42
CA PHE A 526 5.06 -14.84 -3.24
C PHE A 526 5.54 -13.93 -4.35
N GLY A 527 6.43 -13.01 -4.01
CA GLY A 527 7.16 -12.16 -4.92
C GLY A 527 8.66 -12.44 -4.82
N GLY A 528 9.41 -11.88 -5.76
CA GLY A 528 10.87 -11.90 -5.81
C GLY A 528 11.37 -10.76 -6.70
N ILE A 529 12.62 -10.36 -6.53
CA ILE A 529 13.35 -9.60 -7.54
C ILE A 529 14.69 -10.33 -7.69
N ASP A 530 15.09 -10.62 -8.91
CA ASP A 530 16.39 -11.22 -9.18
C ASP A 530 17.51 -10.16 -9.22
N ARG A 531 18.76 -10.61 -9.39
CA ARG A 531 19.92 -9.73 -9.48
C ARG A 531 19.88 -8.72 -10.63
N THR A 532 19.02 -8.93 -11.62
CA THR A 532 18.85 -8.04 -12.78
C THR A 532 17.78 -6.97 -12.55
N GLY A 533 17.07 -7.03 -11.42
CA GLY A 533 15.96 -6.15 -11.12
C GLY A 533 14.62 -6.65 -11.67
N GLN A 534 14.56 -7.85 -12.27
CA GLN A 534 13.32 -8.40 -12.80
C GLN A 534 12.47 -8.96 -11.67
N SER A 535 11.19 -8.57 -11.62
CA SER A 535 10.23 -9.09 -10.65
C SER A 535 9.80 -10.51 -10.98
N TRP A 536 9.80 -11.38 -9.98
CA TRP A 536 9.21 -12.70 -9.98
C TRP A 536 7.96 -12.70 -9.10
N ARG A 537 6.93 -13.44 -9.49
CA ARG A 537 5.73 -13.68 -8.68
C ARG A 537 5.22 -15.08 -8.93
N ASP A 538 4.74 -15.73 -7.88
CA ASP A 538 4.17 -17.05 -7.94
C ASP A 538 3.14 -17.23 -6.82
N ALA A 539 2.01 -17.88 -7.14
CA ALA A 539 0.97 -18.12 -6.17
C ALA A 539 1.01 -19.58 -5.74
N TRP A 540 0.87 -19.81 -4.44
CA TRP A 540 0.88 -21.13 -3.85
C TRP A 540 -0.41 -21.36 -3.10
N ARG A 541 -0.95 -22.56 -3.20
CA ARG A 541 -2.12 -23.00 -2.45
C ARG A 541 -1.75 -24.09 -1.46
N TRP A 542 -2.41 -24.09 -0.30
CA TRP A 542 -2.37 -25.22 0.63
C TRP A 542 -3.69 -25.97 0.52
N ALA A 543 -3.58 -27.28 0.49
CA ALA A 543 -4.72 -28.18 0.64
C ALA A 543 -4.58 -28.92 1.96
N GLN A 544 -5.68 -28.95 2.71
CA GLN A 544 -5.79 -29.66 3.98
C GLN A 544 -5.82 -31.17 3.81
#